data_AF-A0A5D0NQY2-F1
#
_entry.id   AF-A0A5D0NQY2-F1
#
_cell.length_a   1.000
_cell.length_b   1.000
_cell.length_c   1.000
_cell.angle_alpha   90.00
_cell.angle_beta   90.00
_cell.angle_gamma   90.00
#
_symmetry.space_group_name_H-M   'P 1'
#
loop_
_entity.id
_entity.type
_entity.pdbx_description
1 polymer ?
#
loop_
_entity_poly.entity_id
_entity_poly.type
_entity_poly.pdbx_seq_one_letter_code
_entity_poly.pdbx_strand_id
1 'polypeptide(L)'
;MNSRHRMIGGAAAAALTVLALGGCGQSQSSWIADKYTRAGVDTYRSPKSPPIVAGEINRKFKSIDRVDDLALRGSAGGIFLRYPKLVVGVLPDGTGSRITVDRPRGGYNRYYSHVSGRWASPGTNGWTSGGVASFRGGGPGSGK
;
A
#
# COMPACT_ATOMS: atom_id res chain seq x y z
N MET A 1 16.08 -33.94 34.08
CA MET A 1 16.00 -32.67 33.33
C MET A 1 14.72 -32.69 32.51
N ASN A 2 13.99 -31.59 32.54
CA ASN A 2 12.53 -31.56 32.50
C ASN A 2 11.96 -31.27 31.10
N SER A 3 10.85 -31.97 30.80
CA SER A 3 9.64 -31.54 30.10
C SER A 3 9.69 -30.95 28.66
N ARG A 4 9.31 -31.82 27.71
CA ARG A 4 8.12 -31.70 26.83
C ARG A 4 7.96 -30.38 26.05
N HIS A 5 8.41 -30.39 24.80
CA HIS A 5 7.91 -29.47 23.78
C HIS A 5 6.47 -29.86 23.38
N ARG A 6 5.49 -29.20 24.01
CA ARG A 6 4.11 -29.10 23.53
C ARG A 6 3.91 -27.70 22.95
N MET A 7 3.73 -27.62 21.63
CA MET A 7 2.92 -26.57 20.98
C MET A 7 2.28 -27.27 19.77
N ILE A 8 1.27 -28.12 19.97
CA ILE A 8 -0.17 -27.79 19.92
C ILE A 8 -0.46 -26.78 18.81
N GLY A 9 -0.96 -27.33 17.70
CA GLY A 9 -1.52 -26.58 16.59
C GLY A 9 -2.75 -25.79 16.99
N GLY A 10 -2.94 -24.67 16.29
CA GLY A 10 -4.21 -23.96 16.22
C GLY A 10 -4.55 -23.77 14.74
N ALA A 11 -5.40 -24.65 14.22
CA ALA A 11 -6.11 -24.41 12.98
C ALA A 11 -6.96 -23.15 13.15
N ALA A 12 -6.79 -22.14 12.28
CA ALA A 12 -7.69 -21.00 12.21
C ALA A 12 -8.34 -20.99 10.83
N ALA A 13 -9.66 -21.13 10.86
CA ALA A 13 -10.55 -21.49 9.79
C ALA A 13 -10.49 -20.56 8.56
N ALA A 14 -10.64 -21.20 7.40
CA ALA A 14 -10.91 -20.55 6.14
C ALA A 14 -12.31 -19.91 6.13
N ALA A 15 -12.36 -18.61 5.87
CA ALA A 15 -13.53 -17.96 5.29
C ALA A 15 -13.03 -16.70 4.54
N LEU A 16 -12.79 -16.84 3.25
CA LEU A 16 -12.72 -15.69 2.36
C LEU A 16 -13.80 -15.89 1.30
N THR A 17 -14.96 -15.31 1.57
CA THR A 17 -16.03 -15.10 0.61
C THR A 17 -15.46 -14.36 -0.60
N VAL A 18 -15.36 -15.06 -1.72
CA VAL A 18 -15.03 -14.46 -3.02
C VAL A 18 -16.34 -14.00 -3.63
N LEU A 19 -16.69 -12.73 -3.45
CA LEU A 19 -17.72 -12.08 -4.27
C LEU A 19 -17.06 -11.65 -5.59
N ALA A 20 -17.18 -12.50 -6.59
CA ALA A 20 -16.86 -12.13 -7.96
C ALA A 20 -18.06 -11.37 -8.55
N LEU A 21 -17.98 -10.04 -8.59
CA LEU A 21 -18.88 -9.21 -9.38
C LEU A 21 -18.08 -8.50 -10.48
N GLY A 22 -18.35 -8.92 -11.71
CA GLY A 22 -17.82 -8.33 -12.93
C GLY A 22 -18.62 -7.10 -13.39
N GLY A 23 -18.00 -6.35 -14.31
CA GLY A 23 -18.66 -5.32 -15.12
C GLY A 23 -18.57 -3.89 -14.58
N CYS A 24 -18.00 -2.99 -15.38
CA CYS A 24 -17.85 -1.53 -15.18
C CYS A 24 -16.81 -1.06 -14.14
N GLY A 25 -15.59 -0.80 -14.62
CA GLY A 25 -14.69 0.24 -14.06
C GLY A 25 -14.53 0.30 -12.54
N GLN A 26 -14.40 -0.84 -11.85
CA GLN A 26 -14.25 -0.88 -10.39
C GLN A 26 -13.03 -0.04 -9.95
N SER A 27 -13.28 1.02 -9.19
CA SER A 27 -12.21 1.87 -8.65
C SER A 27 -11.37 1.12 -7.61
N GLN A 28 -10.09 1.49 -7.46
CA GLN A 28 -9.21 0.80 -6.51
C GLN A 28 -9.76 0.84 -5.08
N SER A 29 -10.34 1.97 -4.67
CA SER A 29 -10.94 2.13 -3.34
C SER A 29 -12.14 1.19 -3.13
N SER A 30 -13.02 1.07 -4.13
CA SER A 30 -14.19 0.20 -4.05
C SER A 30 -13.79 -1.28 -4.02
N TRP A 31 -12.82 -1.69 -4.84
CA TRP A 31 -12.30 -3.07 -4.80
C TRP A 31 -11.58 -3.41 -3.48
N ILE A 32 -10.82 -2.47 -2.91
CA ILE A 32 -10.20 -2.66 -1.59
C ILE A 32 -11.30 -2.79 -0.52
N ALA A 33 -12.35 -1.97 -0.60
CA ALA A 33 -13.45 -2.00 0.35
C ALA A 33 -14.27 -3.30 0.30
N ASP A 34 -14.43 -3.87 -0.88
CA ASP A 34 -15.10 -5.16 -1.09
C ASP A 34 -14.24 -6.34 -0.63
N LYS A 35 -12.93 -6.29 -0.89
CA LYS A 35 -12.02 -7.41 -0.63
C LYS A 35 -11.54 -7.53 0.81
N TYR A 36 -11.37 -6.41 1.53
CA TYR A 36 -10.74 -6.38 2.85
C TYR A 36 -11.72 -5.93 3.93
N THR A 37 -11.52 -6.41 5.16
CA THR A 37 -12.42 -6.12 6.28
C THR A 37 -12.32 -4.66 6.69
N ARG A 38 -13.42 -3.91 6.65
CA ARG A 38 -13.45 -2.52 7.10
C ARG A 38 -13.11 -2.43 8.60
N ALA A 39 -12.19 -1.54 8.94
CA ALA A 39 -11.79 -1.24 10.32
C ALA A 39 -11.95 0.24 10.69
N GLY A 40 -12.26 1.10 9.72
CA GLY A 40 -12.51 2.53 9.93
C GLY A 40 -12.86 3.23 8.62
N VAL A 41 -12.89 4.57 8.67
CA VAL A 41 -13.01 5.41 7.47
C VAL A 41 -11.75 5.21 6.62
N ASP A 42 -11.95 4.80 5.38
CA ASP A 42 -10.90 4.47 4.41
C ASP A 42 -9.76 3.60 4.96
N THR A 43 -10.09 2.76 5.94
CA THR A 43 -9.15 1.90 6.64
C THR A 43 -9.71 0.48 6.70
N TYR A 44 -8.90 -0.47 6.28
CA TYR A 44 -9.25 -1.88 6.16
C TYR A 44 -8.18 -2.75 6.81
N ARG A 45 -8.49 -4.02 7.05
CA ARG A 45 -7.57 -5.00 7.62
C ARG A 45 -7.61 -6.29 6.83
N SER A 46 -6.49 -7.00 6.89
CA SER A 46 -6.30 -8.31 6.28
C SER A 46 -5.50 -9.19 7.25
N PRO A 47 -5.82 -10.48 7.37
CA PRO A 47 -4.98 -11.42 8.14
C PRO A 47 -3.66 -11.75 7.43
N LYS A 48 -3.49 -11.31 6.19
CA LYS A 48 -2.27 -11.56 5.40
C LYS A 48 -1.19 -10.53 5.72
N SER A 49 0.07 -10.92 5.55
CA SER A 49 1.19 -10.01 5.74
C SER A 49 1.21 -8.87 4.71
N PRO A 50 1.81 -7.71 5.04
CA PRO A 50 1.84 -6.56 4.14
C PRO A 50 2.37 -6.84 2.71
N PRO A 51 3.45 -7.64 2.51
CA PRO A 51 3.95 -7.94 1.16
C PRO A 51 2.93 -8.66 0.28
N ILE A 52 2.17 -9.59 0.87
CA ILE A 52 1.14 -10.35 0.16
C ILE A 52 -0.02 -9.43 -0.23
N VAL A 53 -0.51 -8.62 0.70
CA VAL A 53 -1.59 -7.67 0.45
C VAL A 53 -1.20 -6.63 -0.60
N ALA A 54 -0.03 -6.00 -0.46
CA ALA A 54 0.44 -5.04 -1.45
C ALA A 54 0.65 -5.69 -2.83
N GLY A 55 1.10 -6.95 -2.87
CA GLY A 55 1.20 -7.72 -4.10
C GLY A 55 -0.16 -7.98 -4.74
N GLU A 56 -1.17 -8.35 -3.96
CA GLU A 56 -2.54 -8.54 -4.45
C GLU A 56 -3.14 -7.25 -5.03
N ILE A 57 -3.00 -6.14 -4.31
CA ILE A 57 -3.49 -4.83 -4.76
C ILE A 57 -2.77 -4.42 -6.05
N ASN A 58 -1.44 -4.55 -6.10
CA ASN A 58 -0.65 -4.16 -7.26
C ASN A 58 -0.87 -5.06 -8.50
N ARG A 59 -1.18 -6.35 -8.29
CA ARG A 59 -1.57 -7.26 -9.38
C ARG A 59 -2.92 -6.87 -9.99
N LYS A 60 -3.87 -6.43 -9.17
CA LYS A 60 -5.19 -5.99 -9.65
C LYS A 60 -5.13 -4.60 -10.29
N PHE A 61 -4.40 -3.69 -9.66
CA PHE A 61 -4.23 -2.31 -10.10
C PHE A 61 -2.75 -1.95 -10.05
N LYS A 62 -2.14 -1.80 -11.22
CA LYS A 62 -0.73 -1.45 -11.32
C LYS A 62 -0.48 -0.07 -10.71
N SER A 63 0.35 0.00 -9.67
CA SER A 63 0.80 1.26 -9.10
C SER A 63 1.80 1.95 -10.03
N ILE A 64 1.81 3.29 -10.01
CA ILE A 64 2.85 4.10 -10.66
C ILE A 64 4.21 3.78 -10.04
N ASP A 65 4.22 3.68 -8.71
CA ASP A 65 5.41 3.41 -7.93
C ASP A 65 5.06 2.69 -6.63
N ARG A 66 6.03 1.97 -6.08
CA ARG A 66 5.93 1.21 -4.82
C ARG A 66 7.15 1.51 -3.96
N VAL A 67 6.90 1.87 -2.71
CA VAL A 67 7.92 1.94 -1.67
C VAL A 67 7.73 0.78 -0.71
N ASP A 68 8.81 0.06 -0.41
CA ASP A 68 8.85 -0.99 0.58
C ASP A 68 10.00 -0.68 1.55
N ASP A 69 9.68 -0.44 2.81
CA ASP A 69 10.68 -0.19 3.85
C ASP A 69 10.54 -1.12 5.05
N LEU A 70 9.76 -2.20 4.91
CA LEU A 70 9.60 -3.21 5.96
C LEU A 70 10.93 -3.84 6.35
N ALA A 71 11.82 -4.07 5.39
CA ALA A 71 13.15 -4.63 5.65
C ALA A 71 14.04 -3.69 6.50
N LEU A 72 13.83 -2.37 6.38
CA LEU A 72 14.64 -1.37 7.09
C LEU A 72 14.02 -0.96 8.43
N ARG A 73 12.69 -0.92 8.52
CA ARG A 73 11.97 -0.32 9.66
C ARG A 73 11.11 -1.33 10.44
N GLY A 74 11.00 -2.58 9.97
CA GLY A 74 10.18 -3.61 10.59
C GLY A 74 8.74 -3.15 10.79
N SER A 75 8.25 -3.26 12.03
CA SER A 75 6.90 -2.86 12.44
C SER A 75 6.61 -1.36 12.31
N ALA A 76 7.64 -0.51 12.24
CA ALA A 76 7.52 0.92 11.98
C ALA A 76 7.53 1.27 10.48
N GLY A 77 7.69 0.26 9.61
CA GLY A 77 7.65 0.40 8.16
C GLY A 77 6.30 0.02 7.56
N GLY A 78 6.27 -0.06 6.24
CA GLY A 78 5.12 -0.44 5.46
C GLY A 78 5.45 -0.56 3.98
N ILE A 79 4.43 -0.92 3.22
CA ILE A 79 4.47 -0.86 1.76
C ILE A 79 3.48 0.19 1.30
N PHE A 80 3.94 1.12 0.49
CA PHE A 80 3.17 2.25 0.02
C PHE A 80 3.06 2.18 -1.50
N LEU A 81 1.84 2.29 -2.01
CA LEU A 81 1.53 2.22 -3.43
C LEU A 81 1.00 3.57 -3.90
N ARG A 82 1.64 4.14 -4.93
CA ARG A 82 1.26 5.41 -5.53
C ARG A 82 0.36 5.17 -6.74
N TYR A 83 -0.80 5.82 -6.75
CA TYR A 83 -1.74 5.85 -7.86
C TYR A 83 -2.05 7.30 -8.27
N PRO A 84 -2.59 7.54 -9.48
CA PRO A 84 -2.89 8.90 -9.94
C PRO A 84 -3.80 9.67 -8.97
N LYS A 85 -4.82 9.00 -8.43
CA LYS A 85 -5.89 9.62 -7.62
C LYS A 85 -5.89 9.19 -6.15
N LEU A 86 -4.95 8.35 -5.71
CA LEU A 86 -4.90 7.88 -4.33
C LEU A 86 -3.52 7.34 -3.95
N VAL A 87 -3.32 7.15 -2.66
CA VAL A 87 -2.19 6.45 -2.05
C VAL A 87 -2.76 5.32 -1.22
N VAL A 88 -2.18 4.13 -1.37
CA VAL A 88 -2.51 2.99 -0.51
C VAL A 88 -1.33 2.71 0.40
N GLY A 89 -1.54 2.76 1.70
CA GLY A 89 -0.57 2.31 2.70
C GLY A 89 -0.94 0.92 3.19
N VAL A 90 0.02 -0.01 3.21
CA VAL A 90 -0.14 -1.36 3.76
C VAL A 90 0.89 -1.53 4.88
N LEU A 91 0.42 -1.45 6.12
CA LEU A 91 1.25 -1.45 7.32
C LEU A 91 1.04 -2.74 8.12
N PRO A 92 2.04 -3.21 8.89
CA PRO A 92 1.85 -4.29 9.85
C PRO A 92 0.74 -3.98 10.87
N ASP A 93 -0.10 -4.98 11.17
CA ASP A 93 -1.13 -4.91 12.22
C ASP A 93 -1.28 -6.30 12.86
N GLY A 94 -0.57 -6.53 13.98
CA GLY A 94 -0.46 -7.85 14.60
C GLY A 94 0.14 -8.89 13.65
N THR A 95 -0.56 -10.00 13.45
CA THR A 95 -0.18 -11.07 12.49
C THR A 95 -0.54 -10.73 11.04
N GLY A 96 -1.31 -9.66 10.83
CA GLY A 96 -1.83 -9.27 9.53
C GLY A 96 -1.33 -7.90 9.07
N SER A 97 -2.20 -7.20 8.35
CA SER A 97 -1.91 -5.86 7.84
C SER A 97 -3.12 -4.95 7.86
N ARG A 98 -2.84 -3.68 8.14
CA ARG A 98 -3.77 -2.56 8.02
C ARG A 98 -3.53 -1.85 6.70
N ILE A 99 -4.61 -1.59 5.99
CA ILE A 99 -4.63 -0.95 4.69
C ILE A 99 -5.29 0.41 4.84
N THR A 100 -4.66 1.49 4.41
CA THR A 100 -5.29 2.81 4.31
C THR A 100 -5.41 3.22 2.86
N VAL A 101 -6.50 3.88 2.52
CA VAL A 101 -6.74 4.44 1.19
C VAL A 101 -6.93 5.94 1.34
N ASP A 102 -5.95 6.71 0.89
CA ASP A 102 -5.95 8.15 1.09
C ASP A 102 -5.95 8.88 -0.25
N ARG A 103 -6.52 10.09 -0.27
CA ARG A 103 -6.27 11.02 -1.39
C ARG A 103 -4.76 11.31 -1.50
N PRO A 104 -4.24 11.68 -2.69
CA PRO A 104 -2.82 11.86 -2.93
C PRO A 104 -2.12 12.72 -1.87
N ARG A 105 -2.68 13.90 -1.59
CA ARG A 105 -2.13 14.85 -0.61
C ARG A 105 -2.16 14.29 0.82
N GLY A 106 -3.26 13.67 1.22
CA GLY A 106 -3.41 13.09 2.55
C GLY A 106 -2.44 11.93 2.77
N GLY A 107 -2.35 11.01 1.82
CA GLY A 107 -1.48 9.84 1.93
C GLY A 107 0.00 10.18 1.82
N TYR A 108 0.38 11.10 0.92
CA TYR A 108 1.75 11.59 0.83
C TYR A 108 2.19 12.26 2.14
N ASN A 109 1.34 13.12 2.72
CA ASN A 109 1.64 13.79 3.99
C ASN A 109 1.72 12.78 5.15
N ARG A 110 0.77 11.83 5.22
CA ARG A 110 0.75 10.79 6.26
C ARG A 110 2.01 9.93 6.24
N TYR A 111 2.53 9.62 5.05
CA TYR A 111 3.68 8.73 4.87
C TYR A 111 4.94 9.48 4.44
N TYR A 112 5.00 10.79 4.68
CA TYR A 112 6.06 11.66 4.16
C TYR A 112 7.46 11.13 4.48
N SER A 113 7.71 10.70 5.72
CA SER A 113 9.01 10.14 6.15
C SER A 113 9.42 8.86 5.42
N HIS A 114 8.51 8.19 4.72
CA HIS A 114 8.77 6.95 3.99
C HIS A 114 8.94 7.19 2.49
N VAL A 115 8.21 8.19 1.95
CA VAL A 115 8.04 8.37 0.50
C VAL A 115 8.63 9.65 -0.06
N SER A 116 8.96 10.65 0.76
CA SER A 116 9.38 11.99 0.29
C SER A 116 10.62 11.98 -0.61
N GLY A 117 11.58 11.08 -0.35
CA GLY A 117 12.78 10.90 -1.18
C GLY A 117 12.57 10.05 -2.45
N ARG A 118 11.38 9.50 -2.66
CA ARG A 118 11.08 8.60 -3.79
C ARG A 118 9.95 9.12 -4.67
N TRP A 119 8.95 9.76 -4.09
CA TRP A 119 7.78 10.27 -4.81
C TRP A 119 7.83 11.78 -4.96
N ALA A 120 7.46 12.25 -6.14
CA ALA A 120 7.16 13.67 -6.33
C ALA A 120 5.97 14.07 -5.44
N SER A 121 5.91 15.34 -5.03
CA SER A 121 4.77 15.84 -4.27
C SER A 121 3.49 15.81 -5.10
N PRO A 122 2.33 15.44 -4.52
CA PRO A 122 1.02 15.59 -5.16
C PRO A 122 0.80 17.01 -5.69
N GLY A 123 0.17 17.11 -6.86
CA GLY A 123 -0.09 18.40 -7.54
C GLY A 123 1.08 18.92 -8.38
N THR A 124 2.22 18.24 -8.38
CA THR A 124 3.32 18.50 -9.33
C THR A 124 3.20 17.64 -10.58
N ASN A 125 3.83 18.06 -11.68
CA ASN A 125 3.88 17.29 -12.94
C ASN A 125 4.52 15.89 -12.76
N GLY A 126 5.30 15.68 -11.69
CA GLY A 126 5.93 14.39 -11.40
C GLY A 126 5.04 13.40 -10.66
N TRP A 127 3.87 13.81 -10.14
CA TRP A 127 3.03 12.94 -9.31
C TRP A 127 2.51 11.71 -10.07
N THR A 128 2.04 11.92 -11.30
CA THR A 128 1.47 10.87 -12.15
C THR A 128 2.51 10.12 -12.99
N SER A 129 3.77 10.53 -12.92
CA SER A 129 4.87 9.96 -13.70
C SER A 129 5.51 8.78 -12.96
N GLY A 130 5.76 7.69 -13.69
CA GLY A 130 6.55 6.56 -13.19
C GLY A 130 8.02 6.95 -13.06
N GLY A 131 8.64 6.62 -11.93
CA GLY A 131 10.04 6.93 -11.65
C GLY A 131 10.25 7.61 -10.30
N VAL A 132 11.46 7.42 -9.77
CA VAL A 132 11.99 8.14 -8.61
C VAL A 132 11.94 9.65 -8.86
N ALA A 133 11.63 10.42 -7.82
CA ALA A 133 11.70 11.89 -7.77
C ALA A 133 13.12 12.47 -7.95
N SER A 134 14.00 11.77 -8.67
CA SER A 134 15.34 12.20 -8.99
C SER A 134 15.27 13.23 -10.12
N PHE A 135 15.27 14.50 -9.73
CA PHE A 135 15.57 15.64 -10.57
C PHE A 135 16.69 15.34 -11.58
N ARG A 136 16.38 15.44 -12.88
CA ARG A 136 17.30 15.90 -13.93
C ARG A 136 16.50 16.63 -15.01
N GLY A 137 16.72 17.94 -15.12
CA GLY A 137 16.20 18.74 -16.24
C GLY A 137 15.47 20.01 -15.85
N GLY A 138 16.11 20.88 -15.05
CA GLY A 138 15.97 22.31 -15.35
C GLY A 138 16.43 22.48 -16.79
N GLY A 139 15.52 22.82 -17.69
CA GLY A 139 15.89 23.13 -19.06
C GLY A 139 16.89 24.29 -19.04
N PRO A 140 18.04 24.20 -19.73
CA PRO A 140 18.73 25.40 -20.11
C PRO A 140 17.82 26.08 -21.13
N GLY A 141 17.20 27.18 -20.72
CA GLY A 141 16.82 28.20 -21.68
C GLY A 141 18.10 28.75 -22.31
N SER A 142 18.51 28.19 -23.44
CA SER A 142 19.10 28.98 -24.51
C SER A 142 17.90 29.62 -25.22
N GLY A 143 17.48 30.84 -24.94
CA GLY A 143 18.32 31.98 -24.60
C GLY A 143 19.08 32.44 -25.84
N LYS A 144 18.32 32.92 -26.85
CA LYS A 144 18.70 33.69 -28.05
C LYS A 144 19.63 33.02 -29.06
#